data_AF-A0A7K0PIY4-F1
#
_entry.id   AF-A0A7K0PIY4-F1
#
_cell.length_a   1.000
_cell.length_b   1.000
_cell.length_c   1.000
_cell.angle_alpha   90.00
_cell.angle_beta   90.00
_cell.angle_gamma   90.00
#
_symmetry.space_group_name_H-M   'P 1'
#
loop_
_entity.id
_entity.type
_entity.pdbx_description
1 polymer ?
#
loop_
_entity_poly.entity_id
_entity_poly.type
_entity_poly.pdbx_seq_one_letter_code
_entity_poly.pdbx_strand_id
1 'polypeptide(L)'
;MVSVRHTSRTTVPSRSRSRTPMPDDPDLDDALRAVWTRRRPLVLQRLGVVEDALADGLEQRLSDEGRAEAERAAHQIAGSAGTFGFADASVAARSIEHALRDDIADPSTLLRVAGLAADLRAALEASAPSPDLHARAAGAVPAATPGTAAHPGDAG
;
A
#
# COMPACT_ATOMS: atom_id res chain seq x y z
N MET A 1 12.54 52.15 31.45
CA MET A 1 11.56 51.04 31.47
C MET A 1 11.37 50.52 30.05
N VAL A 2 11.97 49.38 29.71
CA VAL A 2 11.39 48.34 28.83
C VAL A 2 12.05 47.04 29.26
N SER A 3 11.23 46.07 29.66
CA SER A 3 11.62 44.72 30.00
C SER A 3 10.80 43.82 29.09
N VAL A 4 11.41 42.99 28.25
CA VAL A 4 10.78 41.73 27.80
C VAL A 4 11.88 40.72 27.49
N ARG A 5 11.69 39.52 28.05
CA ARG A 5 12.51 38.31 27.98
C ARG A 5 12.27 37.54 26.66
N HIS A 6 12.90 36.35 26.59
CA HIS A 6 12.63 35.15 25.77
C HIS A 6 13.71 34.91 24.69
N THR A 7 14.32 33.73 24.53
CA THR A 7 14.18 32.40 25.14
C THR A 7 15.44 31.61 24.78
N SER A 8 15.91 30.77 25.70
CA SER A 8 17.00 29.82 25.48
C SER A 8 16.63 28.85 24.37
N ARG A 9 17.49 28.74 23.36
CA ARG A 9 17.39 27.75 22.28
C ARG A 9 17.91 26.41 22.82
N THR A 10 17.02 25.61 23.40
CA THR A 10 17.32 24.22 23.78
C THR A 10 17.52 23.39 22.50
N THR A 11 18.77 23.06 22.21
CA THR A 11 19.12 21.99 21.27
C THR A 11 18.60 20.68 21.84
N VAL A 12 17.55 20.13 21.25
CA VAL A 12 17.09 18.77 21.55
C VAL A 12 18.07 17.82 20.87
N PRO A 13 18.83 16.96 21.60
CA PRO A 13 19.60 15.92 20.94
C PRO A 13 18.61 14.94 20.31
N SER A 14 18.67 14.85 18.98
CA SER A 14 17.96 13.89 18.17
C SER A 14 18.28 12.48 18.67
N ARG A 15 17.33 11.85 19.37
CA ARG A 15 17.41 10.43 19.67
C ARG A 15 17.22 9.69 18.34
N SER A 16 18.34 9.40 17.67
CA SER A 16 18.44 8.31 16.71
C SER A 16 18.04 7.03 17.45
N ARG A 17 16.75 6.69 17.38
CA ARG A 17 16.29 5.35 17.69
C ARG A 17 16.77 4.48 16.55
N SER A 18 17.97 3.94 16.71
CA SER A 18 18.37 2.70 16.06
C SER A 18 17.38 1.65 16.51
N ARG A 19 16.25 1.53 15.79
CA ARG A 19 15.31 0.44 16.00
C ARG A 19 15.98 -0.77 15.36
N THR A 20 16.64 -1.56 16.19
CA THR A 20 17.11 -2.90 15.83
C THR A 20 15.95 -3.61 15.14
N PRO A 21 16.13 -4.16 13.92
CA PRO A 21 15.11 -5.01 13.32
C PRO A 21 14.81 -6.14 14.31
N MET A 22 13.59 -6.16 14.82
CA MET A 22 13.10 -7.33 15.54
C MET A 22 13.00 -8.47 14.53
N PRO A 23 13.56 -9.67 14.81
CA PRO A 23 13.30 -10.85 13.99
C PRO A 23 11.79 -11.05 13.84
N ASP A 24 11.39 -11.67 12.72
CA ASP A 24 10.02 -12.05 12.43
C ASP A 24 9.38 -12.66 13.70
N ASP A 25 8.33 -12.02 14.20
CA ASP A 25 7.60 -12.45 15.40
C ASP A 25 6.40 -13.29 14.95
N PRO A 26 6.52 -14.64 14.96
CA PRO A 26 5.46 -15.51 14.45
C PRO A 26 4.14 -15.33 15.21
N ASP A 27 4.19 -14.91 16.48
CA ASP A 27 2.98 -14.69 17.29
C ASP A 27 2.25 -13.42 16.83
N LEU A 28 2.98 -12.39 16.41
CA LEU A 28 2.40 -11.18 15.82
C LEU A 28 1.77 -11.47 14.45
N ASP A 29 2.44 -12.27 13.61
CA ASP A 29 1.95 -12.61 12.28
C ASP A 29 0.67 -13.45 12.34
N ASP A 30 0.61 -14.42 13.25
CA ASP A 30 -0.59 -15.22 13.48
C ASP A 30 -1.74 -14.37 14.04
N ALA A 31 -1.44 -13.42 14.93
CA ALA A 31 -2.44 -12.47 15.42
C ALA A 31 -2.98 -11.59 14.27
N LEU A 32 -2.11 -11.06 13.40
CA LEU A 32 -2.50 -10.28 12.23
C LEU A 32 -3.35 -11.10 11.25
N ARG A 33 -3.00 -12.37 11.02
CA ARG A 33 -3.76 -13.31 10.19
C ARG A 33 -5.15 -13.60 10.77
N ALA A 34 -5.25 -13.76 12.09
CA ALA A 34 -6.53 -13.95 12.76
C ALA A 34 -7.42 -12.71 12.65
N VAL A 35 -6.86 -11.51 12.82
CA VAL A 35 -7.58 -10.25 12.64
C VAL A 35 -8.00 -10.09 11.17
N TRP A 36 -7.11 -10.38 10.22
CA TRP A 36 -7.42 -10.35 8.79
C TRP A 36 -8.60 -11.25 8.45
N THR A 37 -8.60 -12.50 8.93
CA THR A 37 -9.69 -13.47 8.68
C THR A 37 -11.05 -12.91 9.09
N ARG A 38 -11.12 -12.19 10.21
CA ARG A 38 -12.36 -11.55 10.69
C ARG A 38 -12.74 -10.31 9.89
N ARG A 39 -11.75 -9.56 9.40
CA ARG A 39 -11.96 -8.29 8.68
C ARG A 39 -12.14 -8.45 7.17
N ARG A 40 -11.64 -9.55 6.60
CA ARG A 40 -11.69 -9.85 5.16
C ARG A 40 -13.10 -9.73 4.57
N PRO A 41 -14.18 -10.26 5.18
CA PRO A 41 -15.53 -10.10 4.64
C PRO A 41 -15.94 -8.64 4.46
N LEU A 42 -15.61 -7.77 5.43
CA LEU A 42 -15.91 -6.34 5.35
C LEU A 42 -15.09 -5.64 4.26
N VAL A 43 -13.82 -6.05 4.06
CA VAL A 43 -12.99 -5.50 2.97
C VAL A 43 -13.54 -5.92 1.61
N LEU A 44 -13.96 -7.18 1.46
CA LEU A 44 -14.59 -7.68 0.23
C LEU A 44 -15.95 -7.01 -0.04
N GLN A 45 -16.74 -6.72 0.99
CA GLN A 45 -17.98 -5.96 0.85
C GLN A 45 -17.72 -4.55 0.29
N ARG A 46 -16.69 -3.86 0.80
CA ARG A 46 -16.27 -2.56 0.25
C ARG A 46 -15.80 -2.67 -1.19
N LEU A 47 -15.11 -3.75 -1.55
CA LEU A 47 -14.71 -3.98 -2.93
C LEU A 47 -15.93 -4.19 -3.84
N GLY A 48 -16.99 -4.82 -3.35
CA GLY A 48 -18.27 -4.91 -4.06
C GLY A 48 -18.82 -3.53 -4.42
N VAL A 49 -18.82 -2.58 -3.48
CA VAL A 49 -19.24 -1.19 -3.74
C VAL A 49 -18.44 -0.52 -4.85
N VAL A 50 -17.13 -0.77 -4.89
CA VAL A 50 -16.25 -0.25 -5.95
C VAL A 50 -16.64 -0.84 -7.31
N GLU A 51 -16.91 -2.13 -7.35
CA GLU A 51 -17.22 -2.82 -8.60
C GLU A 51 -18.61 -2.50 -9.14
N ASP A 52 -19.59 -2.36 -8.27
CA ASP A 52 -20.92 -1.90 -8.63
C ASP A 52 -20.84 -0.51 -9.29
N ALA A 53 -20.05 0.40 -8.72
CA ALA A 53 -19.83 1.73 -9.31
C ALA A 53 -19.11 1.67 -10.67
N LEU A 54 -18.16 0.74 -10.86
CA LEU A 54 -17.49 0.55 -12.14
C LEU A 54 -18.44 -0.06 -13.20
N ALA A 55 -19.29 -1.00 -12.80
CA ALA A 55 -20.33 -1.56 -13.66
C ALA A 55 -21.34 -0.48 -14.08
N ASP A 56 -21.83 0.31 -13.13
CA ASP A 56 -22.69 1.45 -13.42
C ASP A 56 -21.99 2.49 -14.30
N GLY A 57 -20.68 2.70 -14.15
CA GLY A 57 -19.90 3.56 -15.05
C GLY A 57 -19.90 3.06 -16.48
N LEU A 58 -19.68 1.76 -16.69
CA LEU A 58 -19.70 1.13 -18.01
C LEU A 58 -21.10 1.18 -18.67
N GLU A 59 -22.14 1.20 -17.85
CA GLU A 59 -23.53 1.31 -18.28
C GLU A 59 -24.05 2.76 -18.34
N GLN A 60 -23.16 3.74 -18.14
CA GLN A 60 -23.46 5.18 -18.11
C GLN A 60 -24.55 5.58 -17.10
N ARG A 61 -24.58 4.88 -15.96
CA ARG A 61 -25.51 5.11 -14.83
C ARG A 61 -24.83 5.54 -13.54
N LEU A 62 -23.50 5.67 -13.52
CA LEU A 62 -22.77 6.08 -12.33
C LEU A 62 -23.20 7.48 -11.87
N SER A 63 -23.77 7.55 -10.66
CA SER A 63 -24.08 8.81 -10.00
C SER A 63 -22.86 9.38 -9.26
N ASP A 64 -22.89 10.67 -8.97
CA ASP A 64 -21.85 11.32 -8.15
C ASP A 64 -21.80 10.72 -6.74
N GLU A 65 -22.94 10.38 -6.15
CA GLU A 65 -22.99 9.70 -4.85
C GLU A 65 -22.37 8.30 -4.91
N GLY A 66 -22.66 7.53 -5.96
CA GLY A 66 -22.09 6.20 -6.17
C GLY A 66 -20.58 6.26 -6.37
N ARG A 67 -20.11 7.23 -7.16
CA ARG A 67 -18.68 7.49 -7.38
C ARG A 67 -17.97 7.87 -6.09
N ALA A 68 -18.53 8.80 -5.31
CA ALA A 68 -17.96 9.23 -4.04
C ALA A 68 -17.94 8.10 -2.99
N GLU A 69 -18.95 7.23 -2.98
CA GLU A 69 -18.97 6.08 -2.09
C GLU A 69 -17.92 5.02 -2.48
N ALA A 70 -17.78 4.75 -3.77
CA ALA A 70 -16.72 3.88 -4.29
C ALA A 70 -15.32 4.45 -3.99
N GLU A 71 -15.10 5.77 -4.13
CA GLU A 71 -13.84 6.43 -3.78
C GLU A 71 -13.50 6.17 -2.30
N ARG A 72 -14.46 6.42 -1.39
CA ARG A 72 -14.28 6.18 0.05
C ARG A 72 -14.03 4.71 0.37
N ALA A 73 -14.70 3.80 -0.34
CA ALA A 73 -14.49 2.36 -0.18
C ALA A 73 -13.07 1.96 -0.60
N ALA A 74 -12.59 2.43 -1.75
CA ALA A 74 -11.23 2.19 -2.23
C ALA A 74 -10.17 2.73 -1.26
N HIS A 75 -10.36 3.92 -0.70
CA HIS A 75 -9.48 4.49 0.33
C HIS A 75 -9.39 3.60 1.58
N GLN A 76 -10.53 3.10 2.07
CA GLN A 76 -10.58 2.21 3.23
C GLN A 76 -9.94 0.85 2.97
N ILE A 77 -10.07 0.33 1.73
CA ILE A 77 -9.39 -0.89 1.30
C ILE A 77 -7.88 -0.65 1.30
N ALA A 78 -7.39 0.44 0.72
CA ALA A 78 -5.97 0.77 0.69
C ALA A 78 -5.36 0.84 2.10
N GLY A 79 -6.02 1.53 3.05
CA GLY A 79 -5.56 1.61 4.43
C GLY A 79 -5.54 0.25 5.14
N SER A 80 -6.58 -0.57 4.92
CA SER A 80 -6.65 -1.92 5.49
C SER A 80 -5.57 -2.83 4.89
N ALA A 81 -5.47 -2.88 3.57
CA ALA A 81 -4.49 -3.67 2.83
C ALA A 81 -3.06 -3.33 3.26
N GLY A 82 -2.72 -2.05 3.38
CA GLY A 82 -1.40 -1.62 3.86
C GLY A 82 -1.11 -2.05 5.30
N THR A 83 -2.12 -2.03 6.18
CA THR A 83 -1.97 -2.45 7.59
C THR A 83 -1.71 -3.95 7.73
N PHE A 84 -2.39 -4.78 6.93
CA PHE A 84 -2.23 -6.24 6.94
C PHE A 84 -1.13 -6.72 6.01
N GLY A 85 -0.50 -5.82 5.28
CA GLY A 85 0.68 -6.11 4.51
C GLY A 85 0.48 -6.59 3.08
N PHE A 86 -0.69 -6.32 2.51
CA PHE A 86 -0.96 -6.51 1.09
C PHE A 86 -0.49 -5.27 0.32
N ALA A 87 0.83 -5.16 0.09
CA ALA A 87 1.41 -3.98 -0.56
C ALA A 87 0.82 -3.72 -1.95
N ASP A 88 0.76 -4.75 -2.79
CA ASP A 88 0.25 -4.62 -4.16
C ASP A 88 -1.26 -4.32 -4.16
N ALA A 89 -2.02 -4.95 -3.27
CA ALA A 89 -3.44 -4.66 -3.09
C ALA A 89 -3.67 -3.22 -2.61
N SER A 90 -2.81 -2.71 -1.73
CA SER A 90 -2.85 -1.32 -1.28
C SER A 90 -2.55 -0.35 -2.42
N VAL A 91 -1.63 -0.68 -3.32
CA VAL A 91 -1.32 0.14 -4.50
C VAL A 91 -2.49 0.13 -5.47
N ALA A 92 -3.03 -1.05 -5.80
CA ALA A 92 -4.19 -1.19 -6.68
C ALA A 92 -5.40 -0.39 -6.15
N ALA A 93 -5.70 -0.51 -4.85
CA ALA A 93 -6.80 0.22 -4.22
C ALA A 93 -6.61 1.76 -4.29
N ARG A 94 -5.38 2.28 -4.13
CA ARG A 94 -5.10 3.71 -4.30
C ARG A 94 -5.24 4.16 -5.74
N SER A 95 -4.82 3.34 -6.71
CA SER A 95 -5.01 3.65 -8.13
C SER A 95 -6.49 3.74 -8.49
N ILE A 96 -7.33 2.87 -7.92
CA ILE A 96 -8.79 2.93 -8.07
C ILE A 96 -9.36 4.17 -7.39
N GLU A 97 -8.96 4.47 -6.14
CA GLU A 97 -9.35 5.68 -5.40
C GLU A 97 -9.10 6.95 -6.21
N HIS A 98 -7.89 7.11 -6.76
CA HIS A 98 -7.54 8.28 -7.56
C HIS A 98 -8.37 8.38 -8.85
N ALA A 99 -8.59 7.25 -9.54
CA ALA A 99 -9.40 7.25 -10.75
C ALA A 99 -10.84 7.69 -10.48
N LEU A 100 -11.44 7.23 -9.38
CA LEU A 100 -12.80 7.62 -8.98
C LEU A 100 -12.90 9.11 -8.59
N ARG A 101 -11.83 9.66 -8.00
CA ARG A 101 -11.74 11.07 -7.63
C ARG A 101 -11.66 12.00 -8.85
N ASP A 102 -10.79 11.67 -9.80
CA ASP A 102 -10.40 12.55 -10.92
C ASP A 102 -11.40 12.53 -12.11
N ASP A 103 -12.62 12.04 -11.87
CA ASP A 103 -13.68 11.79 -12.85
C ASP A 103 -13.34 10.65 -13.85
N ILE A 104 -14.13 9.59 -13.78
CA ILE A 104 -13.92 8.33 -14.51
C ILE A 104 -15.00 8.12 -15.58
N ALA A 105 -15.23 9.13 -16.42
CA ALA A 105 -16.25 9.06 -17.48
C ALA A 105 -15.77 8.30 -18.73
N ASP A 106 -14.46 8.19 -18.93
CA ASP A 106 -13.90 7.54 -20.12
C ASP A 106 -14.03 5.99 -20.05
N PRO A 107 -14.68 5.34 -21.03
CA PRO A 107 -14.87 3.89 -21.04
C PRO A 107 -13.57 3.07 -20.99
N SER A 108 -12.49 3.56 -21.61
CA SER A 108 -11.20 2.85 -21.60
C SER A 108 -10.56 2.86 -20.21
N THR A 109 -10.72 3.98 -19.50
CA THR A 109 -10.31 4.16 -18.11
C THR A 109 -11.13 3.27 -17.19
N LEU A 110 -12.47 3.22 -17.36
CA LEU A 110 -13.34 2.32 -16.60
C LEU A 110 -12.93 0.85 -16.76
N LEU A 111 -12.68 0.40 -17.99
CA LEU A 111 -12.26 -0.99 -18.25
C LEU A 111 -10.92 -1.33 -17.58
N ARG A 112 -9.95 -0.41 -17.66
CA ARG A 112 -8.65 -0.57 -16.99
C ARG A 112 -8.80 -0.65 -15.47
N VAL A 113 -9.64 0.20 -14.89
CA VAL A 113 -9.87 0.24 -13.43
C VAL A 113 -10.66 -0.99 -12.96
N ALA A 114 -11.59 -1.50 -13.76
CA ALA A 114 -12.25 -2.78 -13.50
C ALA A 114 -11.27 -3.95 -13.48
N GLY A 115 -10.27 -3.95 -14.38
CA GLY A 115 -9.16 -4.91 -14.32
C GLY A 115 -8.40 -4.86 -12.99
N LEU A 116 -8.05 -3.65 -12.51
CA LEU A 116 -7.41 -3.48 -11.21
C LEU A 116 -8.29 -3.97 -10.04
N ALA A 117 -9.60 -3.78 -10.11
CA ALA A 117 -10.53 -4.27 -9.09
C ALA A 117 -10.60 -5.81 -9.07
N ALA A 118 -10.57 -6.46 -10.23
CA ALA A 118 -10.51 -7.92 -10.33
C ALA A 118 -9.19 -8.48 -9.76
N ASP A 119 -8.06 -7.88 -10.10
CA ASP A 119 -6.75 -8.25 -9.55
C ASP A 119 -6.71 -8.06 -8.03
N LEU A 120 -7.30 -6.95 -7.54
CA LEU A 120 -7.45 -6.66 -6.13
C LEU A 120 -8.30 -7.72 -5.42
N ARG A 121 -9.43 -8.15 -5.98
CA ARG A 121 -10.21 -9.26 -5.42
C ARG A 121 -9.35 -10.51 -5.30
N ALA A 122 -8.72 -10.93 -6.39
CA ALA A 122 -7.92 -12.14 -6.42
C ALA A 122 -6.83 -12.10 -5.33
N ALA A 123 -6.15 -10.97 -5.16
CA ALA A 123 -5.14 -10.79 -4.12
C ALA A 123 -5.72 -10.89 -2.68
N LEU A 124 -6.87 -10.26 -2.43
CA LEU A 124 -7.53 -10.29 -1.11
C LEU A 124 -8.18 -11.65 -0.78
N GLU A 125 -8.42 -12.47 -1.80
CA GLU A 125 -8.96 -13.82 -1.64
C GLU A 125 -7.89 -14.91 -1.51
N ALA A 126 -6.82 -14.82 -2.29
CA ALA A 126 -5.76 -15.82 -2.34
C ALA A 126 -4.86 -15.81 -1.09
N SER A 127 -4.65 -14.64 -0.48
CA SER A 127 -3.55 -14.46 0.46
C SER A 127 -4.01 -14.35 1.92
N ALA A 128 -3.36 -15.15 2.77
CA ALA A 128 -3.06 -14.69 4.13
C ALA A 128 -2.05 -13.52 4.03
N PRO A 129 -2.11 -12.53 4.96
CA PRO A 129 -1.14 -11.44 4.97
C PRO A 129 0.29 -11.99 4.89
N SER A 130 1.06 -11.57 3.88
CA SER A 130 2.42 -12.06 3.67
C SER A 130 3.39 -11.23 4.51
N PRO A 131 4.29 -11.86 5.30
CA PRO A 131 5.18 -11.18 6.25
C PRO A 131 6.33 -10.39 5.61
N ASP A 132 6.47 -10.40 4.28
CA ASP A 132 7.59 -9.79 3.55
C ASP A 132 7.77 -8.27 3.74
N LEU A 133 6.83 -7.60 4.42
CA LEU A 133 6.99 -6.19 4.79
C LEU A 133 7.96 -5.91 5.93
N HIS A 134 8.24 -6.87 6.82
CA HIS A 134 9.31 -6.71 7.80
C HIS A 134 10.69 -6.93 7.17
N ALA A 135 10.82 -7.91 6.26
CA ALA A 135 12.08 -8.22 5.58
C ALA A 135 12.53 -7.12 4.60
N ARG A 136 11.61 -6.53 3.82
CA ARG A 136 11.97 -5.53 2.78
C ARG A 136 12.29 -4.15 3.33
N ALA A 137 11.94 -3.85 4.58
CA ALA A 137 12.34 -2.63 5.26
C ALA A 137 13.79 -2.70 5.81
N ALA A 138 14.40 -3.89 5.89
CA ALA A 138 15.70 -4.12 6.54
C ALA A 138 16.86 -4.44 5.57
N GLY A 139 16.61 -4.66 4.27
CA GLY A 139 17.72 -5.01 3.36
C GLY A 139 17.35 -4.97 1.89
N ALA A 140 17.67 -3.87 1.23
CA ALA A 140 17.85 -3.84 -0.23
C ALA A 140 18.85 -2.73 -0.60
N VAL A 141 20.12 -2.92 -0.24
CA VAL A 141 21.21 -2.42 -1.08
C VAL A 141 21.58 -3.60 -1.98
N PRO A 142 21.36 -3.55 -3.30
CA PRO A 142 21.87 -4.61 -4.16
C PRO A 142 23.38 -4.65 -4.00
N ALA A 143 23.89 -5.77 -3.50
CA ALA A 143 25.31 -6.05 -3.45
C ALA A 143 25.85 -5.92 -4.88
N ALA A 144 26.61 -4.85 -5.12
CA ALA A 144 27.44 -4.74 -6.29
C ALA A 144 28.37 -5.97 -6.30
N THR A 145 28.16 -6.84 -7.27
CA THR A 145 29.10 -7.90 -7.63
C THR A 145 30.48 -7.29 -7.84
N PRO A 146 31.54 -7.70 -7.12
CA PRO A 146 32.89 -7.33 -7.51
C PRO A 146 33.20 -8.00 -8.85
N GLY A 147 33.23 -7.17 -9.89
CA GLY A 147 33.66 -7.56 -11.23
C GLY A 147 35.10 -8.04 -11.19
N THR A 148 35.28 -9.27 -11.65
CA THR A 148 36.54 -9.87 -12.08
C THR A 148 37.31 -8.92 -13.02
N ALA A 149 38.43 -8.37 -12.55
CA ALA A 149 39.54 -7.92 -13.39
C ALA A 149 40.64 -8.97 -13.23
N ALA A 150 40.73 -9.95 -14.14
CA ALA A 150 41.50 -9.86 -15.37
C ALA A 150 43.01 -9.69 -15.10
N HIS A 151 43.68 -10.84 -15.03
CA HIS A 151 45.12 -11.02 -15.22
C HIS A 151 45.57 -10.42 -16.56
N PRO A 152 46.59 -9.55 -16.62
CA PRO A 152 47.35 -9.35 -17.84
C PRO A 152 48.46 -10.40 -17.93
N GLY A 153 48.53 -11.03 -19.09
CA GLY A 153 49.42 -12.14 -19.41
C GLY A 153 50.88 -11.75 -19.56
N ASP A 154 51.69 -12.78 -19.32
CA ASP A 154 53.08 -12.93 -19.72
C ASP A 154 53.10 -13.47 -21.16
N ALA A 155 53.66 -12.70 -22.09
CA ALA A 155 54.10 -13.16 -23.41
C ALA A 155 54.93 -12.04 -24.08
N GLY A 156 56.26 -12.21 -24.09
CA GLY A 156 57.20 -11.40 -24.85
C GLY A 156 58.61 -11.46 -24.30
#